data_AF-A0A5B9YG02-F1
#
_entry.id   AF-A0A5B9YG02-F1
#
_cell.length_a   1.000
_cell.length_b   1.000
_cell.length_c   1.000
_cell.angle_alpha   90.00
_cell.angle_beta   90.00
_cell.angle_gamma   90.00
#
_symmetry.space_group_name_H-M   'P 1'
#
loop_
_entity.id
_entity.type
_entity.pdbx_description
1 polymer ?
#
loop_
_entity_poly.entity_id
_entity_poly.type
_entity_poly.pdbx_seq_one_letter_code
_entity_poly.pdbx_strand_id
1 'polypeptide(L)'
;MESKQALIDERTIQLKVEMDQLVENIKELDIAIAELNELFKARAELLKEQFEEKKMGLEQKKEKHEQYLRELFEQVPQSETKTQRKVKLLCGDVVVKKAKLDFEKNNDKLLEWAKANQRDDLISRKEALSFKWVDFKKDLLTTPNGIVEVATGELLDIPGLEVIQTEEKLEIKY
;
A
#
# COMPACT_ATOMS: atom_id res chain seq x y z
N MET A 1 -55.76 -30.96 -0.01
CA MET A 1 -54.46 -30.40 -0.49
C MET A 1 -54.15 -29.04 0.16
N GLU A 2 -55.13 -28.32 0.70
CA GLU A 2 -54.94 -26.99 1.31
C GLU A 2 -54.09 -26.99 2.59
N SER A 3 -54.16 -28.04 3.43
CA SER A 3 -53.43 -28.06 4.72
C SER A 3 -51.91 -28.18 4.62
N LYS A 4 -51.36 -28.70 3.51
CA LYS A 4 -49.90 -28.75 3.31
C LYS A 4 -49.35 -27.41 2.81
N GLN A 5 -50.12 -26.68 2.00
CA GLN A 5 -49.69 -25.39 1.47
C GLN A 5 -49.62 -24.32 2.58
N ALA A 6 -50.62 -24.29 3.47
CA ALA A 6 -50.63 -23.38 4.62
C ALA A 6 -49.48 -23.65 5.63
N LEU A 7 -49.12 -24.92 5.83
CA LEU A 7 -47.99 -25.32 6.70
C LEU A 7 -46.62 -24.92 6.13
N ILE A 8 -46.49 -24.94 4.79
CA ILE A 8 -45.28 -24.51 4.09
C ILE A 8 -45.15 -22.98 4.17
N ASP A 9 -46.26 -22.25 4.11
CA ASP A 9 -46.31 -20.80 4.24
C ASP A 9 -45.88 -20.35 5.65
N GLU A 10 -46.41 -20.98 6.70
CA GLU A 10 -46.04 -20.67 8.09
C GLU A 10 -44.55 -20.92 8.38
N ARG A 11 -44.00 -22.04 7.90
CA ARG A 11 -42.57 -22.34 8.03
C ARG A 11 -41.69 -21.36 7.25
N THR A 12 -42.15 -20.92 6.07
CA THR A 12 -41.43 -19.93 5.26
C THR A 12 -41.42 -18.56 5.96
N ILE A 13 -42.52 -18.19 6.61
CA ILE A 13 -42.61 -16.96 7.40
C ILE A 13 -41.67 -17.03 8.61
N GLN A 14 -41.64 -18.15 9.34
CA GLN A 14 -40.71 -18.33 10.47
C GLN A 14 -39.25 -18.20 10.04
N LEU A 15 -38.86 -18.82 8.92
CA LEU A 15 -37.51 -18.70 8.38
C LEU A 15 -37.17 -17.26 7.98
N LYS A 16 -38.12 -16.51 7.41
CA LYS A 16 -37.90 -15.09 7.09
C LYS A 16 -37.73 -14.23 8.34
N VAL A 17 -38.50 -14.49 9.39
CA VAL A 17 -38.34 -13.80 10.68
C VAL A 17 -36.98 -14.10 11.30
N GLU A 18 -36.51 -15.35 11.24
CA GLU A 18 -35.15 -15.69 11.66
C GLU A 18 -34.09 -14.98 10.80
N MET A 19 -34.29 -14.90 9.49
CA MET A 19 -33.40 -14.14 8.59
C MET A 19 -33.37 -12.65 8.93
N ASP A 20 -34.51 -12.02 9.22
CA ASP A 20 -34.59 -10.62 9.61
C ASP A 20 -33.82 -10.36 10.92
N GLN A 21 -33.98 -11.24 11.91
CA GLN A 21 -33.22 -11.18 13.17
C GLN A 21 -31.72 -11.34 12.93
N LEU A 22 -31.31 -12.24 12.04
CA LEU A 22 -29.90 -12.43 11.69
C LEU A 22 -29.32 -11.19 11.00
N VAL A 23 -30.07 -10.56 10.09
CA VAL A 23 -29.65 -9.32 9.43
C VAL A 23 -29.53 -8.17 10.44
N GLU A 24 -30.46 -8.06 11.38
CA GLU A 24 -30.39 -7.08 12.47
C GLU A 24 -29.13 -7.30 13.34
N ASN A 25 -28.88 -8.53 13.78
CA ASN A 25 -27.68 -8.87 14.56
C ASN A 25 -26.38 -8.57 13.79
N ILE A 26 -26.34 -8.87 12.48
CA ILE A 26 -25.16 -8.57 11.65
C ILE A 26 -24.94 -7.07 11.53
N LYS A 27 -26.01 -6.29 11.36
CA LYS A 27 -25.92 -4.82 11.35
C LYS A 27 -25.40 -4.28 12.69
N GLU A 28 -25.85 -4.81 13.83
CA GLU A 28 -25.32 -4.43 15.14
C GLU A 28 -23.83 -4.78 15.27
N LEU A 29 -23.40 -5.95 14.78
CA LEU A 29 -22.00 -6.34 14.75
C LEU A 29 -21.16 -5.41 13.87
N ASP A 30 -21.66 -5.02 12.69
CA ASP A 30 -20.96 -4.09 11.79
C ASP A 30 -20.80 -2.71 12.43
N ILE A 31 -21.82 -2.22 13.15
CA ILE A 31 -21.74 -0.98 13.95
C ILE A 31 -20.69 -1.13 15.04
N ALA A 32 -20.71 -2.22 15.82
CA ALA A 32 -19.75 -2.45 16.89
C ALA A 32 -18.30 -2.55 16.36
N ILE A 33 -18.10 -3.16 15.18
CA ILE A 33 -16.81 -3.20 14.49
C ILE A 33 -16.38 -1.79 14.07
N ALA A 34 -17.29 -0.98 13.55
CA ALA A 34 -16.99 0.40 13.17
C ALA A 34 -16.57 1.24 14.37
N GLU A 35 -17.32 1.20 15.47
CA GLU A 35 -16.99 1.91 16.73
C GLU A 35 -15.64 1.46 17.28
N LEU A 36 -15.36 0.15 17.27
CA LEU A 36 -14.07 -0.39 17.72
C LEU A 36 -12.91 0.11 16.85
N ASN A 37 -13.10 0.20 15.54
CA ASN A 37 -12.11 0.73 14.61
C ASN A 37 -11.86 2.22 14.84
N GLU A 38 -12.90 3.02 15.11
CA GLU A 38 -12.76 4.43 15.44
C GLU A 38 -11.99 4.64 16.75
N LEU A 39 -12.32 3.87 17.80
CA LEU A 39 -11.58 3.89 19.07
C LEU A 39 -10.11 3.48 18.88
N PHE A 40 -9.85 2.46 18.07
CA PHE A 40 -8.49 2.03 17.74
C PHE A 40 -7.73 3.13 17.00
N LYS A 41 -8.34 3.75 16.00
CA LYS A 41 -7.74 4.83 15.22
C LYS A 41 -7.38 6.03 16.11
N ALA A 42 -8.29 6.46 16.98
CA ALA A 42 -8.04 7.54 17.93
C ALA A 42 -6.86 7.22 18.86
N ARG A 43 -6.78 5.99 19.38
CA ARG A 43 -5.63 5.55 20.21
C ARG A 43 -4.32 5.50 19.42
N ALA A 44 -4.37 5.04 18.16
CA ALA A 44 -3.20 4.99 17.29
C ALA A 44 -2.68 6.41 16.98
N GLU A 45 -3.57 7.37 16.77
CA GLU A 45 -3.23 8.78 16.58
C GLU A 45 -2.55 9.37 17.82
N LEU A 46 -3.13 9.17 19.01
CA LEU A 46 -2.50 9.62 20.27
C LEU A 46 -1.12 8.99 20.49
N LEU A 47 -0.97 7.70 20.21
CA LEU A 47 0.31 7.02 20.35
C LEU A 47 1.34 7.55 19.36
N LYS A 48 0.90 7.85 18.12
CA LYS A 48 1.74 8.45 17.09
C LYS A 48 2.20 9.85 17.47
N GLU A 49 1.31 10.68 18.02
CA GLU A 49 1.65 12.01 18.52
C GLU A 49 2.69 11.95 19.64
N GLN A 50 2.50 11.08 20.64
CA GLN A 50 3.48 10.88 21.70
C GLN A 50 4.83 10.37 21.18
N PHE A 51 4.82 9.52 20.16
CA PHE A 51 6.04 9.05 19.52
C PHE A 51 6.78 10.19 18.81
N GLU A 52 6.08 10.99 18.01
CA GLU A 52 6.69 12.12 17.30
C GLU A 52 7.17 13.20 18.26
N GLU A 53 6.45 13.48 19.35
CA GLU A 53 6.91 14.43 20.39
C GLU A 53 8.23 13.97 21.02
N LYS A 54 8.31 12.70 21.46
CA LYS A 54 9.54 12.14 22.03
C LYS A 54 10.68 12.12 21.02
N LYS A 55 10.39 11.73 19.77
CA LYS A 55 11.36 11.73 18.68
C LYS A 55 11.88 13.13 18.42
N MET A 56 11.01 14.13 18.31
CA MET A 56 11.38 15.52 18.14
C MET A 56 12.26 16.02 19.30
N GLY A 57 11.93 15.66 20.55
CA GLY A 57 12.75 16.01 21.71
C GLY A 57 14.16 15.38 21.66
N LEU A 58 14.29 14.16 21.15
CA LEU A 58 15.58 13.49 20.94
C LEU A 58 16.34 14.09 19.76
N GLU A 59 15.67 14.41 18.65
CA GLU A 59 16.26 15.06 17.48
C GLU A 59 16.78 16.46 17.83
N GLN A 60 16.02 17.27 18.56
CA GLN A 60 16.48 18.57 19.06
C GLN A 60 17.70 18.44 19.98
N LYS A 61 17.72 17.43 20.87
CA LYS A 61 18.90 17.17 21.69
C LYS A 61 20.09 16.79 20.82
N LYS A 62 19.91 15.90 19.85
CA LYS A 62 20.95 15.49 18.91
C LYS A 62 21.49 16.70 18.14
N GLU A 63 20.62 17.55 17.61
CA GLU A 63 21.00 18.75 16.85
C GLU A 63 21.83 19.70 17.71
N LYS A 64 21.44 19.94 18.97
CA LYS A 64 22.25 20.75 19.91
C LYS A 64 23.65 20.16 20.11
N HIS A 65 23.77 18.84 20.23
CA HIS A 65 25.07 18.18 20.34
C HIS A 65 25.85 18.28 19.03
N GLU A 66 25.22 18.15 17.86
CA GLU A 66 25.86 18.30 16.55
C GLU A 66 26.36 19.74 16.33
N GLN A 67 25.58 20.75 16.74
CA GLN A 67 25.98 22.16 16.70
C GLN A 67 27.21 22.40 17.59
N TYR A 68 27.16 21.96 18.84
CA TYR A 68 28.29 22.10 19.77
C TYR A 68 29.52 21.32 19.29
N LEU A 69 29.32 20.10 18.77
CA LEU A 69 30.39 19.30 18.18
C LEU A 69 31.06 20.04 17.01
N ARG A 70 30.28 20.79 16.21
CA ARG A 70 30.80 21.60 15.12
C ARG A 70 31.63 22.78 15.62
N GLU A 71 31.22 23.44 16.70
CA GLU A 71 32.01 24.51 17.33
C GLU A 71 33.34 23.97 17.86
N LEU A 72 33.33 22.81 18.52
CA LEU A 72 34.54 22.14 18.99
C LEU A 72 35.44 21.69 17.84
N PHE A 73 34.84 21.18 16.76
CA PHE A 73 35.57 20.74 15.57
C PHE A 73 36.43 21.87 14.98
N GLU A 74 35.93 23.11 14.94
CA GLU A 74 36.68 24.27 14.44
C GLU A 74 37.81 24.73 15.38
N GLN A 75 37.82 24.31 16.64
CA GLN A 75 38.85 24.68 17.62
C GLN A 75 40.01 23.67 17.71
N VAL A 76 39.84 22.45 17.19
CA VAL A 76 40.86 21.39 17.24
C VAL A 76 41.61 21.28 15.91
N PRO A 77 42.87 20.80 15.89
CA PRO A 77 43.59 20.57 14.64
C PRO A 77 42.89 19.51 13.78
N GLN A 78 42.54 19.89 12.56
CA GLN A 78 41.81 19.05 11.60
C GLN A 78 42.73 18.52 10.51
N SER A 79 42.50 17.29 10.06
CA SER A 79 43.09 16.77 8.83
C SER A 79 42.21 17.20 7.65
N GLU A 80 42.74 18.07 6.78
CA GLU A 80 42.03 18.57 5.61
C GLU A 80 42.44 17.86 4.32
N THR A 81 41.45 17.52 3.50
CA THR A 81 41.62 16.95 2.16
C THR A 81 40.80 17.76 1.15
N LYS A 82 40.98 17.48 -0.16
CA LYS A 82 40.28 18.21 -1.24
C LYS A 82 38.76 18.26 -1.08
N THR A 83 38.15 17.24 -0.49
CA THR A 83 36.69 17.10 -0.42
C THR A 83 36.13 17.12 1.00
N GLN A 84 36.96 17.02 2.05
CA GLN A 84 36.49 16.88 3.43
C GLN A 84 37.56 17.28 4.47
N ARG A 85 37.10 17.70 5.66
CA ARG A 85 37.89 17.90 6.88
C ARG A 85 37.53 16.81 7.88
N LYS A 86 38.51 16.22 8.58
CA LYS A 86 38.33 15.06 9.46
C LYS A 86 39.11 15.20 10.77
N VAL A 87 38.50 14.77 11.87
CA VAL A 87 39.12 14.59 13.18
C VAL A 87 38.81 13.17 13.67
N LYS A 88 39.84 12.41 14.05
CA LYS A 88 39.67 11.07 14.63
C LYS A 88 39.48 11.17 16.13
N LEU A 89 38.44 10.56 16.67
CA LEU A 89 38.19 10.42 18.11
C LEU A 89 38.24 8.95 18.52
N LEU A 90 38.34 8.71 19.82
CA LEU A 90 38.32 7.35 20.39
C LEU A 90 36.98 6.62 20.13
N CYS A 91 35.88 7.36 20.07
CA CYS A 91 34.53 6.82 19.88
C CYS A 91 34.01 6.94 18.44
N GLY A 92 34.84 7.34 17.49
CA GLY A 92 34.45 7.52 16.08
C GLY A 92 35.14 8.70 15.42
N ASP A 93 34.80 8.95 14.15
CA ASP A 93 35.40 10.01 13.37
C ASP A 93 34.39 11.14 13.09
N VAL A 94 34.80 12.40 13.31
CA VAL A 94 34.01 13.56 12.90
C VAL A 94 34.49 14.00 11.51
N VAL A 95 33.59 14.02 10.54
CA VAL A 95 33.90 14.36 9.14
C VAL A 95 32.96 15.47 8.67
N VAL A 96 33.54 16.61 8.30
CA VAL A 96 32.83 17.73 7.67
C VAL A 96 33.18 17.73 6.18
N LYS A 97 32.22 17.35 5.33
CA LYS A 97 32.37 17.42 3.87
C LYS A 97 32.29 18.88 3.42
N LYS A 98 33.13 19.26 2.46
CA LYS A 98 33.03 20.59 1.84
C LYS A 98 31.77 20.64 0.96
N ALA A 99 31.12 21.80 0.93
CA ALA A 99 29.98 22.03 0.05
C ALA A 99 30.42 21.76 -1.40
N LYS A 100 29.68 20.90 -2.09
CA LYS A 100 29.78 20.72 -3.54
C LYS A 100 28.57 21.36 -4.16
N LEU A 101 28.77 22.12 -5.22
CA LEU A 101 27.69 22.51 -6.11
C LEU A 101 27.21 21.22 -6.78
N ASP A 102 26.00 20.81 -6.43
CA ASP A 102 25.31 19.70 -7.07
C ASP A 102 24.05 20.25 -7.75
N PHE A 103 23.57 19.56 -8.77
CA PHE A 103 22.41 20.01 -9.52
C PHE A 103 21.13 19.48 -8.87
N GLU A 104 20.22 20.38 -8.52
CA GLU A 104 18.85 19.98 -8.17
C GLU A 104 18.16 19.49 -9.45
N LYS A 105 18.04 18.16 -9.60
CA LYS A 105 17.42 17.56 -10.77
C LYS A 105 15.91 17.44 -10.56
N ASN A 106 15.12 18.01 -11.45
CA ASN A 106 13.70 17.70 -11.57
C ASN A 106 13.53 16.72 -12.74
N ASN A 107 13.34 15.44 -12.43
CA ASN A 107 13.31 14.39 -13.45
C ASN A 107 12.18 14.62 -14.48
N ASP A 108 11.03 15.17 -14.08
CA ASP A 108 9.92 15.44 -15.00
C ASP A 108 10.29 16.52 -16.02
N LYS A 109 10.83 17.66 -15.57
CA LYS A 109 11.30 18.72 -16.47
C LYS A 109 12.47 18.26 -17.35
N LEU A 110 13.36 17.43 -16.81
CA LEU A 110 14.46 16.85 -17.58
C LEU A 110 13.97 15.85 -18.63
N LEU A 111 12.91 15.09 -18.32
CA LEU A 111 12.27 14.18 -19.28
C LEU A 111 11.57 14.95 -20.40
N GLU A 112 10.87 16.05 -20.08
CA GLU A 112 10.28 16.94 -21.08
C GLU A 112 11.34 17.59 -21.97
N TRP A 113 12.42 18.09 -21.37
CA TRP A 113 13.56 18.64 -22.12
C TRP A 113 14.21 17.58 -23.00
N ALA A 114 14.42 16.35 -22.50
CA ALA A 114 15.00 15.27 -23.28
C ALA A 114 14.10 14.88 -24.48
N LYS A 115 12.77 14.86 -24.29
CA LYS A 115 11.79 14.64 -25.37
C LYS A 115 11.81 15.77 -26.40
N ALA A 116 11.83 17.03 -25.95
CA ALA A 116 11.83 18.21 -26.82
C ALA A 116 13.13 18.34 -27.64
N ASN A 117 14.26 17.89 -27.09
CA ASN A 117 15.57 17.94 -27.73
C ASN A 117 15.97 16.61 -28.42
N GLN A 118 15.04 15.66 -28.55
CA GLN A 118 15.27 14.35 -29.19
C GLN A 118 16.49 13.59 -28.63
N ARG A 119 16.72 13.70 -27.31
CA ARG A 119 17.78 12.99 -26.58
C ARG A 119 17.23 11.70 -25.98
N ASP A 120 16.80 10.78 -26.86
CA ASP A 120 16.32 9.46 -26.46
C ASP A 120 17.39 8.62 -25.73
N ASP A 121 18.67 8.98 -25.84
CA ASP A 121 19.79 8.42 -25.07
C ASP A 121 19.65 8.63 -23.55
N LEU A 122 18.90 9.66 -23.13
CA LEU A 122 18.69 10.02 -21.73
C LEU A 122 17.32 9.56 -21.20
N ILE A 123 16.49 8.93 -22.04
CA ILE A 123 15.13 8.50 -21.68
C ILE A 123 15.13 6.99 -21.45
N SER A 124 15.06 6.58 -20.18
CA SER A 124 14.82 5.18 -19.85
C SER A 124 13.32 4.88 -19.99
N ARG A 125 12.93 4.17 -21.05
CA ARG A 125 11.56 3.65 -21.20
C ARG A 125 11.48 2.28 -20.54
N LYS A 126 10.73 2.18 -19.46
CA LYS A 126 10.21 0.91 -18.95
C LYS A 126 8.87 0.67 -19.63
N GLU A 127 8.85 -0.13 -20.69
CA GLU A 127 7.58 -0.67 -21.20
C GLU A 127 7.02 -1.61 -20.14
N ALA A 128 6.02 -1.13 -19.39
CA ALA A 128 5.22 -1.98 -18.53
C ALA A 128 4.32 -2.83 -19.44
N LEU A 129 4.86 -3.96 -19.94
CA LEU A 129 4.06 -5.02 -20.53
C LEU A 129 3.21 -5.63 -19.42
N SER A 130 2.03 -5.06 -19.20
CA SER A 130 1.00 -5.64 -18.35
C SER A 130 0.08 -6.52 -19.20
N PHE A 131 -0.11 -7.75 -18.78
CA PHE A 131 -1.09 -8.64 -19.39
C PHE A 131 -2.49 -8.06 -19.13
N LYS A 132 -3.24 -7.75 -20.19
CA LYS A 132 -4.60 -7.19 -20.09
C LYS A 132 -5.60 -8.29 -19.72
N TRP A 133 -5.53 -8.74 -18.48
CA TRP A 133 -6.39 -9.78 -17.91
C TRP A 133 -7.88 -9.48 -18.09
N VAL A 134 -8.30 -8.21 -17.96
CA VAL A 134 -9.71 -7.81 -18.07
C VAL A 134 -10.28 -8.05 -19.47
N ASP A 135 -9.49 -7.78 -20.51
CA ASP A 135 -9.92 -8.02 -21.89
C ASP A 135 -9.85 -9.51 -22.21
N PHE A 136 -8.77 -10.18 -21.79
CA PHE A 136 -8.62 -11.62 -21.95
C PHE A 136 -9.75 -12.41 -21.27
N LYS A 137 -10.15 -12.05 -20.05
CA LYS A 137 -11.23 -12.72 -19.30
C LYS A 137 -12.60 -12.64 -19.99
N LYS A 138 -12.88 -11.60 -20.80
CA LYS A 138 -14.17 -11.48 -21.51
C LYS A 138 -14.35 -12.56 -22.56
N ASP A 139 -13.25 -13.03 -23.14
CA ASP A 139 -13.22 -14.00 -24.22
C ASP A 139 -13.08 -15.45 -23.72
N LEU A 140 -13.20 -15.67 -22.41
CA LEU A 140 -13.10 -17.00 -21.78
C LEU A 140 -14.46 -17.45 -21.23
N LEU A 141 -14.84 -18.68 -21.58
CA LEU A 141 -15.96 -19.40 -21.00
C LEU A 141 -15.44 -20.52 -20.10
N THR A 142 -15.91 -20.53 -18.85
CA THR A 142 -15.61 -21.61 -17.91
C THR A 142 -16.59 -22.75 -18.14
N THR A 143 -16.07 -23.93 -18.51
CA THR A 143 -16.84 -25.17 -18.66
C THR A 143 -16.38 -26.20 -17.62
N PRO A 144 -17.19 -27.24 -17.31
CA PRO A 144 -16.79 -28.28 -16.35
C PRO A 144 -15.51 -29.06 -16.75
N ASN A 145 -15.06 -28.96 -17.99
CA ASN A 145 -13.84 -29.61 -18.49
C ASN A 145 -12.65 -28.65 -18.66
N GLY A 146 -12.78 -27.36 -18.30
CA GLY A 146 -11.71 -26.37 -18.44
C GLY A 146 -12.19 -25.03 -19.00
N ILE A 147 -11.26 -24.23 -19.51
CA ILE A 147 -11.55 -22.89 -20.04
C ILE A 147 -11.61 -22.98 -21.56
N VAL A 148 -12.65 -22.43 -22.16
CA VAL A 148 -12.86 -22.42 -23.61
C VAL A 148 -12.78 -20.98 -24.10
N GLU A 149 -12.02 -20.73 -25.16
CA GLU A 149 -12.02 -19.42 -25.81
C GLU A 149 -13.30 -19.24 -26.64
N VAL A 150 -14.02 -18.13 -26.45
CA VAL A 150 -15.28 -17.88 -27.18
C VAL A 150 -15.06 -17.73 -28.68
N ALA A 151 -13.89 -17.21 -29.08
CA ALA A 151 -13.57 -16.93 -30.48
C ALA A 151 -13.27 -18.21 -31.30
N THR A 152 -12.61 -19.20 -30.70
CA THR A 152 -12.12 -20.40 -31.40
C THR A 152 -12.89 -21.67 -31.01
N GLY A 153 -13.57 -21.66 -29.85
CA GLY A 153 -14.22 -22.85 -29.30
C GLY A 153 -13.22 -23.93 -28.86
N GLU A 154 -11.93 -23.60 -28.80
CA GLU A 154 -10.86 -24.51 -28.38
C GLU A 154 -10.69 -24.47 -26.86
N LEU A 155 -10.33 -25.64 -26.30
CA LEU A 155 -10.04 -25.79 -24.89
C LEU A 155 -8.64 -25.21 -24.62
N LEU A 156 -8.61 -24.11 -23.88
CA LEU A 156 -7.39 -23.41 -23.50
C LEU A 156 -6.76 -24.09 -22.28
N ASP A 157 -5.64 -24.76 -22.51
CA ASP A 157 -4.71 -25.20 -21.47
C ASP A 157 -3.56 -24.19 -21.37
N ILE A 158 -3.73 -23.18 -20.51
CA ILE A 158 -2.70 -22.17 -20.28
C ILE A 158 -2.03 -22.44 -18.91
N PRO A 159 -0.71 -22.69 -18.87
CA PRO A 159 0.00 -22.82 -17.60
C PRO A 159 -0.09 -21.50 -16.81
N GLY A 160 -0.73 -21.58 -15.63
CA GLY A 160 -0.96 -20.43 -14.73
C GLY A 160 -2.41 -19.95 -14.66
N LEU A 161 -3.33 -20.57 -15.39
CA LEU A 161 -4.75 -20.27 -15.32
C LEU A 161 -5.56 -21.48 -14.81
N GLU A 162 -5.91 -21.45 -13.53
CA GLU A 162 -6.73 -22.48 -12.90
C GLU A 162 -8.16 -21.98 -12.64
N VAL A 163 -9.14 -22.83 -12.92
CA VAL A 163 -10.53 -22.55 -12.57
C VAL A 163 -10.71 -22.81 -11.08
N ILE A 164 -10.70 -21.73 -10.29
CA ILE A 164 -11.04 -21.79 -8.88
C ILE A 164 -12.53 -21.47 -8.75
N GLN A 165 -13.31 -22.45 -8.30
CA GLN A 165 -14.70 -22.22 -7.90
C GLN A 165 -14.68 -21.37 -6.63
N THR A 166 -14.95 -20.07 -6.77
CA THR A 166 -15.11 -19.19 -5.61
C THR A 166 -16.44 -19.54 -4.96
N GLU A 167 -16.42 -19.73 -3.64
CA GLU A 167 -17.61 -20.05 -2.86
C GLU A 167 -18.66 -18.94 -2.97
N GLU A 168 -19.93 -19.32 -2.95
CA GLU A 168 -21.04 -18.39 -2.91
C GLU A 168 -20.92 -17.52 -1.66
N LYS A 169 -20.70 -16.21 -1.84
CA LYS A 169 -20.63 -15.27 -0.74
C LYS A 169 -22.03 -14.72 -0.47
N LEU A 170 -22.45 -14.87 0.78
CA LEU A 170 -23.63 -14.17 1.28
C LEU A 170 -23.31 -12.67 1.34
N GLU A 171 -24.01 -11.88 0.53
CA GLU A 171 -23.92 -10.42 0.54
C GLU A 171 -25.21 -9.87 1.19
N ILE A 172 -25.06 -9.19 2.31
CA ILE A 172 -26.17 -8.51 3.00
C ILE A 172 -26.09 -7.03 2.64
N LYS A 173 -27.20 -6.50 2.11
CA LYS A 173 -27.35 -5.08 1.74
C LYS A 173 -28.33 -4.43 2.70
N TYR A 174 -27.88 -3.42 3.41
CA TYR A 174 -28.68 -2.60 4.32
C TYR A 174 -28.44 -1.11 4.08
#